data_AF-A0A2M8D695-F1
#
_entry.id   AF-A0A2M8D695-F1
#
_cell.length_a   1.000
_cell.length_b   1.000
_cell.length_c   1.000
_cell.angle_alpha   90.00
_cell.angle_beta   90.00
_cell.angle_gamma   90.00
#
_symmetry.space_group_name_H-M   'P 1'
#
loop_
_entity.id
_entity.type
_entity.pdbx_description
1 polymer ?
#
loop_
_entity_poly.entity_id
_entity_poly.type
_entity_poly.pdbx_seq_one_letter_code
_entity_poly.pdbx_strand_id
1 'polypeptide(L)'
;MEIEGAPNEADIVKARLQARNKIQIELAQRHANGRPLNEALLEFATAGKAKLFGDIIAAHPEMLDHYLIDPEGTLDEVEGELYH
;
A
#
# COMPACT_ATOMS: atom_id res chain seq x y z
N MET A 1 19.61 21.35 24.80
CA MET A 1 19.64 19.94 24.34
C MET A 1 18.23 19.63 23.88
N GLU A 2 17.97 19.80 22.59
CA GLU A 2 16.73 19.33 22.00
C GLU A 2 16.83 17.81 21.98
N ILE A 3 16.02 17.14 22.79
CA ILE A 3 15.80 15.71 22.61
C ILE A 3 14.99 15.65 21.32
N GLU A 4 15.61 15.25 20.21
CA GLU A 4 14.90 14.95 18.97
C GLU A 4 13.75 14.01 19.35
N GLY A 5 12.54 14.57 19.31
CA GLY A 5 11.34 13.92 19.80
C GLY A 5 10.98 12.77 18.89
N ALA A 6 10.59 11.64 19.47
CA ALA A 6 9.97 10.56 18.74
C ALA A 6 8.90 11.12 17.78
N PRO A 7 8.76 10.57 16.56
CA PRO A 7 7.78 11.05 15.60
C PRO A 7 6.40 11.13 16.26
N ASN A 8 5.72 12.26 16.09
CA ASN A 8 4.41 12.45 16.69
C ASN A 8 3.41 11.46 16.03
N GLU A 9 2.40 11.03 16.78
CA GLU A 9 1.43 10.02 16.33
C GLU A 9 0.75 10.39 14.99
N ALA A 10 0.48 11.67 14.75
CA ALA A 10 -0.11 12.13 13.51
C ALA A 10 0.83 11.98 12.30
N ASP A 11 2.14 12.12 12.50
CA ASP A 11 3.14 11.89 11.44
C ASP A 11 3.20 10.41 11.05
N ILE A 12 3.11 9.52 12.03
CA ILE A 12 3.07 8.06 11.81
C ILE A 12 1.80 7.67 11.04
N VAL A 13 0.64 8.16 11.48
CA VAL A 13 -0.64 7.90 10.80
C VAL A 13 -0.60 8.43 9.37
N LYS A 14 -0.03 9.61 9.14
CA LYS A 14 0.13 10.19 7.80
C LYS A 14 1.06 9.35 6.93
N ALA A 15 2.19 8.88 7.47
CA ALA A 15 3.13 8.03 6.75
C ALA A 15 2.48 6.70 6.33
N ARG A 16 1.73 6.07 7.23
CA ARG A 16 0.98 4.84 6.94
C ARG A 16 -0.10 5.04 5.88
N LEU A 17 -0.82 6.16 5.93
CA LEU A 17 -1.81 6.49 4.89
C LEU A 17 -1.15 6.69 3.52
N GLN A 18 0.02 7.33 3.49
CA GLN A 18 0.80 7.49 2.27
C GLN A 18 1.33 6.16 1.74
N ALA A 19 1.85 5.30 2.62
CA ALA A 19 2.28 3.94 2.27
C ALA A 19 1.13 3.15 1.65
N ARG A 20 -0.04 3.15 2.32
CA ARG A 20 -1.26 2.49 1.82
C ARG A 20 -1.61 2.93 0.40
N ASN A 21 -1.64 4.23 0.15
CA ASN A 21 -1.97 4.77 -1.17
C ASN A 21 -0.91 4.41 -2.22
N LYS A 22 0.37 4.44 -1.86
CA LYS A 22 1.45 4.06 -2.78
C LYS A 22 1.39 2.60 -3.17
N ILE A 23 1.20 1.70 -2.21
CA ILE A 23 1.05 0.27 -2.47
C ILE A 23 -0.07 0.03 -3.49
N GLN A 24 -1.24 0.66 -3.32
CA GLN A 24 -2.34 0.53 -4.28
C GLN A 24 -1.97 1.00 -5.69
N ILE A 25 -1.23 2.11 -5.80
CA ILE A 25 -0.80 2.67 -7.09
C ILE A 25 0.21 1.75 -7.76
N GLU A 26 1.21 1.28 -7.02
CA GLU A 26 2.28 0.44 -7.55
C GLU A 26 1.75 -0.92 -7.98
N LEU A 27 0.85 -1.53 -7.20
CA LEU A 27 0.15 -2.75 -7.61
C LEU A 27 -0.70 -2.52 -8.87
N ALA A 28 -1.49 -1.44 -8.93
CA ALA A 28 -2.25 -1.12 -10.13
C ALA A 28 -1.33 -0.93 -11.35
N GLN A 29 -0.16 -0.31 -11.16
CA GLN A 29 0.82 -0.11 -12.21
C GLN A 29 1.46 -1.42 -12.69
N ARG A 30 1.83 -2.32 -11.77
CA ARG A 30 2.36 -3.67 -12.10
C ARG A 30 1.39 -4.46 -12.96
N HIS A 31 0.09 -4.38 -12.67
CA HIS A 31 -0.96 -5.06 -13.44
C HIS A 31 -1.60 -4.22 -14.56
N ALA A 32 -1.02 -3.05 -14.87
CA ALA A 32 -1.53 -2.22 -15.95
C ALA A 32 -1.38 -2.90 -17.32
N ASN A 33 -0.37 -3.78 -17.51
CA ASN A 33 -0.16 -4.54 -18.75
C ASN A 33 -0.16 -3.66 -20.02
N GLY A 34 0.49 -2.48 -19.95
CA GLY A 34 0.54 -1.51 -21.04
C GLY A 34 -0.70 -0.60 -21.17
N ARG A 35 -1.69 -0.76 -20.29
CA ARG A 35 -2.85 0.14 -20.21
C ARG A 35 -2.50 1.42 -19.44
N PRO A 36 -3.25 2.52 -19.66
CA PRO A 36 -3.14 3.73 -18.86
C PRO A 36 -3.33 3.47 -17.35
N LEU A 37 -2.53 4.13 -16.50
CA LEU A 37 -2.58 3.94 -15.05
C LEU A 37 -3.97 4.26 -14.45
N ASN A 38 -4.67 5.25 -14.98
CA ASN A 38 -6.02 5.60 -14.54
C ASN A 38 -7.02 4.45 -14.76
N GLU A 39 -6.89 3.70 -15.86
CA GLU A 39 -7.73 2.53 -16.11
C GLU A 39 -7.39 1.38 -15.16
N ALA A 40 -6.10 1.15 -14.91
CA ALA A 40 -5.66 0.13 -13.96
C ALA A 40 -6.09 0.44 -12.52
N LEU A 41 -6.02 1.70 -12.10
CA LEU A 41 -6.52 2.16 -10.81
C LEU A 41 -8.03 2.01 -10.69
N LEU A 42 -8.78 2.33 -11.76
CA LEU A 42 -10.22 2.14 -11.78
C LEU A 42 -10.59 0.66 -11.68
N GLU A 43 -9.89 -0.23 -12.37
CA GLU A 43 -10.06 -1.67 -12.23
C GLU A 43 -9.75 -2.12 -10.80
N PHE A 44 -8.63 -1.67 -10.22
CA PHE A 44 -8.28 -1.97 -8.83
C PHE A 44 -9.39 -1.55 -7.85
N ALA A 45 -9.96 -0.36 -8.06
CA ALA A 45 -11.05 0.16 -7.24
C ALA A 45 -12.37 -0.60 -7.42
N THR A 46 -12.68 -1.05 -8.63
CA THR A 46 -14.02 -1.58 -8.99
C THR A 46 -14.10 -3.11 -8.95
N ALA A 47 -13.00 -3.83 -9.19
CA ALA A 47 -12.98 -5.29 -9.28
C ALA A 47 -12.93 -5.99 -7.91
N GLY A 48 -13.31 -5.32 -6.82
CA GLY A 48 -13.21 -5.86 -5.46
C GLY A 48 -11.79 -5.90 -4.89
N LYS A 49 -10.74 -5.71 -5.71
CA LYS A 49 -9.33 -5.68 -5.28
C LYS A 49 -9.06 -4.61 -4.21
N ALA A 50 -9.67 -3.43 -4.31
CA ALA A 50 -9.55 -2.41 -3.26
C ALA A 50 -10.16 -2.85 -1.92
N LYS A 51 -11.22 -3.67 -1.94
CA LYS A 51 -11.79 -4.25 -0.72
C LYS A 51 -10.85 -5.33 -0.16
N LEU A 52 -10.41 -6.29 -0.98
CA LEU A 52 -9.47 -7.31 -0.53
C LEU A 52 -8.16 -6.70 0.00
N PHE A 53 -7.63 -5.69 -0.67
CA PHE A 53 -6.47 -4.94 -0.19
C PHE A 53 -6.73 -4.30 1.17
N GLY A 54 -7.92 -3.69 1.36
CA GLY A 54 -8.34 -3.17 2.65
C GLY A 54 -8.39 -4.25 3.73
N ASP A 55 -8.91 -5.43 3.40
CA ASP A 55 -9.01 -6.58 4.30
C ASP A 55 -7.61 -7.13 4.67
N ILE A 56 -6.69 -7.24 3.70
CA ILE A 56 -5.29 -7.64 3.91
C ILE A 56 -4.58 -6.68 4.86
N ILE A 57 -4.64 -5.38 4.59
CA ILE A 57 -4.01 -4.36 5.44
C ILE A 57 -4.65 -4.30 6.84
N ALA A 58 -5.94 -4.60 6.96
CA ALA A 58 -6.60 -4.68 8.27
C ALA A 58 -6.14 -5.90 9.08
N ALA A 59 -5.86 -7.02 8.42
CA ALA A 59 -5.31 -8.23 9.05
C ALA A 59 -3.80 -8.08 9.37
N HIS A 60 -3.07 -7.34 8.52
CA HIS A 60 -1.62 -7.16 8.59
C HIS A 60 -1.22 -5.67 8.49
N PRO A 61 -1.57 -4.83 9.49
CA PRO A 61 -1.29 -3.40 9.45
C PRO A 61 0.22 -3.08 9.44
N GLU A 62 1.06 -4.00 9.95
CA GLU A 62 2.52 -3.91 9.93
C GLU A 62 3.11 -3.82 8.52
N MET A 63 2.40 -4.32 7.49
CA MET A 63 2.85 -4.22 6.10
C MET A 63 3.01 -2.76 5.67
N LEU A 64 2.22 -1.82 6.22
CA LEU A 64 2.38 -0.40 5.90
C LEU A 64 3.71 0.17 6.41
N ASP A 65 4.19 -0.33 7.54
CA ASP A 65 5.49 0.06 8.10
C ASP A 65 6.62 -0.67 7.37
N HIS A 66 6.45 -1.95 7.04
CA HIS A 66 7.40 -2.72 6.24
C HIS A 66 7.61 -2.09 4.87
N TYR A 67 6.56 -1.60 4.22
CA TYR A 67 6.69 -0.90 2.93
C TYR A 67 7.60 0.33 3.00
N LEU A 68 7.71 1.00 4.15
CA LEU A 68 8.63 2.13 4.31
C LEU A 68 10.11 1.70 4.37
N ILE A 69 10.37 0.41 4.61
CA ILE A 69 11.70 -0.18 4.78
C ILE A 69 12.07 -1.02 3.55
N ASP A 70 11.17 -1.90 3.11
CA ASP A 70 11.30 -2.79 1.95
C ASP A 70 10.03 -2.74 1.08
N PRO A 71 9.95 -1.75 0.16
CA PRO A 71 8.80 -1.59 -0.71
C PRO A 71 8.53 -2.81 -1.59
N GLU A 72 9.56 -3.35 -2.26
CA GLU A 72 9.38 -4.43 -3.24
C GLU A 72 8.96 -5.73 -2.56
N GLY A 73 9.59 -6.10 -1.43
CA GLY A 73 9.18 -7.29 -0.67
C GLY A 73 7.74 -7.19 -0.18
N THR A 74 7.34 -6.01 0.32
CA THR A 74 5.96 -5.79 0.75
C THR A 74 4.97 -5.85 -0.41
N LEU A 75 5.32 -5.29 -1.57
CA LEU A 75 4.47 -5.36 -2.75
C LEU A 75 4.27 -6.81 -3.21
N ASP A 76 5.33 -7.61 -3.22
CA ASP A 76 5.26 -9.02 -3.62
C ASP A 76 4.36 -9.84 -2.67
N GLU A 77 4.43 -9.59 -1.36
CA GLU A 77 3.54 -10.22 -0.38
C GLU A 77 2.08 -9.82 -0.58
N VAL A 78 1.79 -8.52 -0.72
CA VAL A 78 0.41 -8.03 -0.93
C VAL A 78 -0.13 -8.51 -2.28
N GLU A 79 0.69 -8.52 -3.32
CA GLU A 79 0.33 -9.03 -4.64
C GLU A 79 0.01 -10.53 -4.59
N GLY A 80 0.84 -11.30 -3.88
CA GLY A 80 0.62 -12.71 -3.62
C GLY A 80 -0.76 -12.97 -3.02
N GLU A 81 -1.15 -12.23 -1.98
CA GLU A 81 -2.47 -12.36 -1.33
C GLU A 81 -3.64 -11.87 -2.22
N LEU A 82 -3.42 -10.83 -3.02
CA LEU A 82 -4.47 -10.23 -3.85
C LEU A 82 -4.84 -11.05 -5.09
N TYR A 83 -3.89 -11.82 -5.62
CA TYR A 83 -4.01 -12.47 -6.93
C TYR A 83 -3.89 -14.00 -6.86
N HIS A 84 -3.91 -14.59 -5.65
CA HIS A 84 -3.91 -16.03 -5.43
C HIS A 84 -5.26 -16.73 -5.65
#